data_AF-A0A238W975-F1
#
_entry.id   AF-A0A238W975-F1
#
_cell.length_a   1.000
_cell.length_b   1.000
_cell.length_c   1.000
_cell.angle_alpha   90.00
_cell.angle_beta   90.00
_cell.angle_gamma   90.00
#
_symmetry.space_group_name_H-M   'P 1'
#
loop_
_entity.id
_entity.type
_entity.pdbx_description
1 polymer ?
#
loop_
_entity_poly.entity_id
_entity_poly.type
_entity_poly.pdbx_seq_one_letter_code
_entity_poly.pdbx_strand_id
1 'polypeptide(L)'
;MSGASIGDLDEDEIFELLRSKLGPNLKPCTPKQGLERYLDARRPELTEKTLETYASKLGRILDFLEQEEIDDLRDLDGRLINDIATWRRYESCERVSELSNKTMRDEMYRLRSWLSYLEDIEAVKPGLSDSVPVPELSAGDGVRDVDLDPERVRLTLSYLEKYEYATLAHVVWVLGVRTGRRTGCLVALDVDDAHLDTDEPYLEFHHRPDQGTRLKNGTKSAGHVAISKGDAEVVTDYIETTRPDVTDDCDREPLLATRHGRVSKSTIRRYIYQWSRPCVIGAGCPHDRDPDSCSAAQSMDHASKCPSSRSPHALKHGFITEGRRRGIPLDVLSERCDVSEDTIRKHYDETTEEERCRARRRILDRVADESGGGYL
;
A
#
# COMPACT_ATOMS: atom_id res chain seq x y z
N MET A 1 20.38 -32.65 -50.46
CA MET A 1 19.99 -31.22 -50.47
C MET A 1 21.25 -30.42 -50.23
N SER A 2 21.53 -29.52 -51.17
CA SER A 2 22.76 -28.75 -51.32
C SER A 2 23.14 -28.01 -50.04
N GLY A 3 24.27 -28.35 -49.44
CA GLY A 3 24.91 -27.51 -48.43
C GLY A 3 25.59 -26.36 -49.16
N ALA A 4 25.03 -25.16 -49.03
CA ALA A 4 25.73 -23.95 -49.45
C ALA A 4 27.10 -23.91 -48.74
N SER A 5 28.16 -23.75 -49.52
CA SER A 5 29.50 -23.53 -48.99
C SER A 5 29.52 -22.16 -48.31
N ILE A 6 30.23 -22.02 -47.19
CA ILE A 6 30.41 -20.75 -46.46
C ILE A 6 30.92 -19.61 -47.39
N GLY A 7 31.48 -19.94 -48.55
CA GLY A 7 31.94 -18.97 -49.56
C GLY A 7 30.84 -18.28 -50.39
N ASP A 8 29.57 -18.67 -50.24
CA ASP A 8 28.44 -18.09 -51.00
C ASP A 8 27.54 -17.15 -50.19
N LEU A 9 27.83 -16.97 -48.89
CA LEU A 9 27.06 -16.09 -47.99
C LEU A 9 27.62 -14.67 -48.04
N ASP A 10 26.75 -13.66 -48.08
CA ASP A 10 27.19 -12.27 -47.95
C ASP A 10 27.62 -11.93 -46.50
N GLU A 11 28.25 -10.76 -46.30
CA GLU A 11 28.76 -10.37 -44.98
C GLU A 11 27.66 -10.36 -43.90
N ASP A 12 26.44 -9.97 -44.25
CA ASP A 12 25.31 -9.90 -43.32
C ASP A 12 24.78 -11.30 -42.98
N GLU A 13 24.69 -12.20 -43.96
CA GLU A 13 24.34 -13.61 -43.78
C GLU A 13 25.40 -14.36 -42.95
N ILE A 14 26.69 -14.08 -43.17
CA ILE A 14 27.78 -14.61 -42.34
C ILE A 14 27.68 -14.06 -40.92
N PHE A 15 27.36 -12.78 -40.74
CA PHE A 15 27.22 -12.15 -39.43
C PHE A 15 26.03 -12.72 -38.65
N GLU A 16 24.86 -12.92 -39.29
CA GLU A 16 23.71 -13.60 -38.70
C GLU A 16 24.01 -15.07 -38.38
N LEU A 17 24.69 -15.78 -39.29
CA LEU A 17 25.08 -17.17 -39.07
C LEU A 17 26.06 -17.30 -37.88
N LEU A 18 27.06 -16.42 -37.79
CA LEU A 18 28.01 -16.37 -36.68
C LEU A 18 27.32 -15.98 -35.37
N ARG A 19 26.40 -15.00 -35.39
CA ARG A 19 25.61 -14.62 -34.21
C ARG A 19 24.70 -15.75 -33.73
N SER A 20 24.13 -16.53 -34.66
CA SER A 20 23.32 -17.71 -34.32
C SER A 20 24.16 -18.88 -33.80
N LYS A 21 25.43 -19.01 -34.23
CA LYS A 21 26.32 -20.12 -33.84
C LYS A 21 27.19 -19.85 -32.62
N LEU A 22 27.58 -18.61 -32.36
CA LEU A 22 28.44 -18.23 -31.24
C LEU A 22 27.67 -17.95 -29.94
N GLY A 23 26.34 -17.82 -30.04
CA GLY A 23 25.49 -17.46 -28.90
C GLY A 23 25.72 -16.00 -28.46
N PRO A 24 24.92 -15.50 -27.51
CA PRO A 24 25.12 -14.17 -26.95
C PRO A 24 26.47 -14.09 -26.23
N ASN A 25 27.19 -12.98 -26.41
CA ASN A 25 28.46 -12.72 -25.73
C ASN A 25 28.22 -12.30 -24.27
N LEU A 26 27.84 -13.27 -23.44
CA LEU A 26 27.49 -13.00 -22.05
C LEU A 26 28.71 -12.72 -21.19
N LYS A 27 28.61 -11.70 -20.35
CA LYS A 27 29.65 -11.29 -19.40
C LYS A 27 29.44 -11.99 -18.05
N PRO A 28 30.48 -12.60 -17.46
CA PRO A 28 30.39 -13.21 -16.14
C PRO A 28 29.86 -12.21 -15.10
N CYS A 29 28.87 -12.61 -14.32
CA CYS A 29 28.32 -11.80 -13.26
C CYS A 29 27.70 -12.70 -12.19
N THR A 30 28.08 -12.50 -10.93
CA THR A 30 27.47 -13.28 -9.85
C THR A 30 26.07 -12.75 -9.51
N PRO A 31 25.17 -13.57 -8.95
CA PRO A 31 23.83 -13.13 -8.55
C PRO A 31 23.84 -11.89 -7.65
N LYS A 32 24.78 -11.84 -6.69
CA LYS A 32 24.97 -10.68 -5.80
C LYS A 32 25.35 -9.42 -6.57
N GLN A 33 26.33 -9.51 -7.46
CA GLN A 33 26.75 -8.36 -8.28
C GLN A 33 25.63 -7.89 -9.20
N GLY A 34 24.87 -8.82 -9.79
CA GLY A 34 23.73 -8.51 -10.64
C GLY A 34 22.63 -7.77 -9.87
N LEU A 35 22.36 -8.16 -8.62
CA LEU A 35 21.41 -7.48 -7.75
C LEU A 35 21.90 -6.07 -7.36
N GLU A 36 23.15 -5.93 -6.95
CA GLU A 36 23.75 -4.63 -6.59
C GLU A 36 23.66 -3.64 -7.77
N ARG A 37 24.07 -4.08 -8.96
CA ARG A 37 23.98 -3.31 -10.20
C ARG A 37 22.54 -2.88 -10.51
N TYR A 38 21.58 -3.78 -10.34
CA TYR A 38 20.16 -3.48 -10.57
C TYR A 38 19.63 -2.43 -9.59
N LEU A 39 19.95 -2.56 -8.31
CA LEU A 39 19.52 -1.61 -7.29
C LEU A 39 20.13 -0.22 -7.53
N ASP A 40 21.40 -0.16 -7.92
CA ASP A 40 22.06 1.11 -8.25
C ASP A 40 21.48 1.77 -9.50
N ALA A 41 21.17 0.99 -10.54
CA ALA A 41 20.49 1.50 -11.73
C ALA A 41 19.08 2.06 -11.42
N ARG A 42 18.37 1.47 -10.45
CA ARG A 42 17.03 1.90 -10.02
C ARG A 42 17.03 3.01 -8.98
N ARG A 43 18.18 3.30 -8.35
CA ARG A 43 18.30 4.28 -7.26
C ARG A 43 17.79 5.68 -7.61
N PRO A 44 17.99 6.22 -8.82
CA PRO A 44 17.47 7.55 -9.18
C PRO A 44 15.93 7.61 -9.29
N GLU A 45 15.28 6.48 -9.58
CA GLU A 45 13.85 6.41 -9.87
C GLU A 45 13.01 5.99 -8.64
N LEU A 46 13.62 5.26 -7.71
CA LEU A 46 12.94 4.61 -6.61
C LEU A 46 13.36 5.23 -5.28
N THR A 47 12.47 5.15 -4.29
CA THR A 47 12.82 5.56 -2.93
C THR A 47 13.56 4.49 -2.17
N GLU A 48 14.35 4.91 -1.18
CA GLU A 48 15.16 4.02 -0.34
C GLU A 48 14.37 2.82 0.19
N LYS A 49 13.18 3.05 0.75
CA LYS A 49 12.30 1.97 1.21
C LYS A 49 11.87 0.98 0.12
N THR A 50 11.69 1.45 -1.11
CA THR A 50 11.37 0.60 -2.25
C THR A 50 12.59 -0.21 -2.66
N LEU A 51 13.79 0.40 -2.65
CA LEU A 51 15.06 -0.28 -2.90
C LEU A 51 15.33 -1.36 -1.84
N GLU A 52 15.18 -1.06 -0.55
CA GLU A 52 15.26 -2.03 0.54
C GLU A 52 14.28 -3.20 0.35
N THR A 53 13.05 -2.89 -0.10
CA THR A 53 12.05 -3.92 -0.40
C THR A 53 12.50 -4.79 -1.57
N TYR A 54 13.08 -4.20 -2.62
CA TYR A 54 13.59 -4.93 -3.77
C TYR A 54 14.79 -5.79 -3.37
N ALA A 55 15.75 -5.24 -2.63
CA ALA A 55 16.90 -5.93 -2.09
C ALA A 55 16.48 -7.14 -1.24
N SER A 56 15.56 -6.96 -0.29
CA SER A 56 15.05 -8.07 0.52
C SER A 56 14.33 -9.13 -0.31
N LYS A 57 13.54 -8.71 -1.31
CA LYS A 57 12.70 -9.63 -2.09
C LYS A 57 13.50 -10.43 -3.11
N LEU A 58 14.39 -9.77 -3.84
CA LEU A 58 15.31 -10.41 -4.77
C LEU A 58 16.42 -11.16 -4.04
N GLY A 59 16.84 -10.69 -2.85
CA GLY A 59 17.79 -11.43 -1.99
C GLY A 59 17.32 -12.84 -1.65
N ARG A 60 16.01 -13.06 -1.45
CA ARG A 60 15.47 -14.42 -1.29
C ARG A 60 15.70 -15.32 -2.51
N ILE A 61 15.75 -14.73 -3.70
CA ILE A 61 16.05 -15.46 -4.93
C ILE A 61 17.55 -15.80 -4.97
N LEU A 62 18.40 -14.89 -4.50
CA LEU A 62 19.83 -15.20 -4.33
C LEU A 62 20.03 -16.34 -3.33
N ASP A 63 19.29 -16.38 -2.22
CA ASP A 63 19.35 -17.49 -1.26
C ASP A 63 19.00 -18.84 -1.93
N PHE A 64 18.02 -18.85 -2.84
CA PHE A 64 17.68 -20.03 -3.64
C PHE A 64 18.81 -20.40 -4.61
N LEU A 65 19.37 -19.42 -5.33
CA LEU A 65 20.49 -19.67 -6.25
C LEU A 65 21.73 -20.22 -5.51
N GLU A 66 22.00 -19.73 -4.29
CA GLU A 66 23.06 -20.27 -3.45
C GLU A 66 22.78 -21.72 -3.01
N GLN A 67 21.53 -22.06 -2.67
CA GLN A 67 21.12 -23.44 -2.34
C GLN A 67 21.29 -24.41 -3.51
N GLU A 68 21.04 -23.92 -4.73
CA GLU A 68 21.23 -24.68 -5.98
C GLU A 68 22.67 -24.59 -6.52
N GLU A 69 23.60 -24.01 -5.75
CA GLU A 69 25.02 -23.85 -6.10
C GLU A 69 25.25 -23.07 -7.42
N ILE A 70 24.37 -22.12 -7.73
CA ILE A 70 24.46 -21.24 -8.90
C ILE A 70 25.14 -19.93 -8.50
N ASP A 71 26.42 -19.79 -8.88
CA ASP A 71 27.24 -18.61 -8.60
C ASP A 71 27.47 -17.68 -9.80
N ASP A 72 27.07 -18.10 -11.01
CA ASP A 72 27.14 -17.31 -12.25
C ASP A 72 25.76 -17.18 -12.91
N LEU A 73 25.35 -15.93 -13.19
CA LEU A 73 24.06 -15.63 -13.80
C LEU A 73 23.92 -16.19 -15.22
N ARG A 74 25.03 -16.50 -15.91
CA ARG A 74 25.01 -17.08 -17.26
C ARG A 74 24.39 -18.47 -17.31
N ASP A 75 24.37 -19.17 -16.17
CA ASP A 75 23.81 -20.51 -16.03
C ASP A 75 22.28 -20.49 -15.87
N LEU A 76 21.68 -19.31 -15.68
CA LEU A 76 20.23 -19.19 -15.61
C LEU A 76 19.58 -19.57 -16.95
N ASP A 77 18.52 -20.36 -16.86
CA ASP A 77 17.67 -20.74 -17.96
C ASP A 77 16.19 -20.75 -17.55
N GLY A 78 15.29 -20.94 -18.52
CA GLY A 78 13.85 -20.92 -18.26
C GLY A 78 13.37 -22.02 -17.31
N ARG A 79 14.12 -23.13 -17.17
CA ARG A 79 13.79 -24.19 -16.21
C ARG A 79 14.06 -23.70 -14.80
N LEU A 80 15.25 -23.17 -14.54
CA LEU A 80 15.60 -22.57 -13.25
C LEU A 80 14.65 -21.43 -12.86
N ILE A 81 14.21 -20.60 -13.82
CA ILE A 81 13.20 -19.57 -13.55
C ILE A 81 11.86 -20.18 -13.11
N ASN A 82 11.46 -21.30 -13.70
CA ASN A 82 10.26 -22.04 -13.29
C ASN A 82 10.42 -22.65 -11.89
N ASP A 83 11.60 -23.20 -11.60
CA ASP A 83 11.94 -23.79 -10.30
C ASP A 83 11.92 -22.71 -9.20
N ILE A 84 12.50 -21.52 -9.44
CA ILE A 84 12.40 -20.35 -8.55
C ILE A 84 10.93 -20.01 -8.28
N ALA A 85 10.08 -19.97 -9.29
CA ALA A 85 8.67 -19.63 -9.12
C ALA A 85 7.92 -20.69 -8.29
N THR A 86 8.23 -21.97 -8.48
CA THR A 86 7.65 -23.10 -7.74
C THR A 86 8.12 -23.11 -6.29
N TRP A 87 9.43 -23.03 -6.06
CA TRP A 87 10.03 -22.90 -4.74
C TRP A 87 9.45 -21.70 -4.00
N ARG A 88 9.33 -20.55 -4.68
CA ARG A 88 8.78 -19.35 -4.06
C ARG A 88 7.34 -19.54 -3.63
N ARG A 89 6.52 -20.22 -4.43
CA ARG A 89 5.11 -20.48 -4.14
C ARG A 89 4.91 -21.41 -2.94
N TYR A 90 5.67 -22.51 -2.86
CA TYR A 90 5.36 -23.62 -1.96
C TYR A 90 6.37 -23.83 -0.81
N GLU A 91 7.62 -23.46 -0.99
CA GLU A 91 8.71 -23.88 -0.08
C GLU A 91 9.35 -22.71 0.67
N SER A 92 9.39 -21.53 0.05
CA SER A 92 10.11 -20.37 0.56
C SER A 92 9.52 -19.69 1.82
N CYS A 93 8.45 -20.23 2.40
CA CYS A 93 7.77 -19.62 3.54
C CYS A 93 7.20 -20.68 4.49
N GLU A 94 7.85 -20.89 5.63
CA GLU A 94 7.40 -21.87 6.65
C GLU A 94 6.01 -21.54 7.25
N ARG A 95 5.57 -20.28 7.13
CA ARG A 95 4.33 -19.80 7.78
C ARG A 95 3.06 -20.14 7.01
N VAL A 96 3.16 -20.42 5.71
CA VAL A 96 2.03 -20.73 4.85
C VAL A 96 2.45 -21.79 3.85
N SER A 97 1.60 -22.77 3.61
CA SER A 97 1.89 -23.84 2.64
C SER A 97 1.89 -23.36 1.19
N GLU A 98 1.24 -22.23 0.90
CA GLU A 98 1.21 -21.63 -0.43
C GLU A 98 1.09 -20.10 -0.35
N LEU A 99 1.88 -19.39 -1.17
CA LEU A 99 1.73 -17.95 -1.37
C LEU A 99 0.55 -17.63 -2.30
N SER A 100 -0.24 -16.62 -1.93
CA SER A 100 -1.38 -16.15 -2.75
C SER A 100 -0.94 -15.68 -4.16
N ASN A 101 -1.82 -15.82 -5.16
CA ASN A 101 -1.58 -15.37 -6.53
C ASN A 101 -1.14 -13.91 -6.64
N LYS A 102 -1.70 -13.02 -5.82
CA LYS A 102 -1.29 -11.60 -5.78
C LYS A 102 0.18 -11.42 -5.36
N THR A 103 0.59 -12.09 -4.29
CA THR A 103 1.99 -12.06 -3.83
C THR A 103 2.91 -12.63 -4.91
N MET A 104 2.55 -13.78 -5.50
CA MET A 104 3.33 -14.38 -6.58
C MET A 104 3.43 -13.45 -7.79
N ARG A 105 2.33 -12.83 -8.22
CA ARG A 105 2.35 -11.86 -9.32
C ARG A 105 3.29 -10.69 -9.05
N ASP A 106 3.21 -10.08 -7.87
CA ASP A 106 4.08 -8.96 -7.50
C ASP A 106 5.56 -9.37 -7.48
N GLU A 107 5.87 -10.57 -6.99
CA GLU A 107 7.25 -11.07 -6.92
C GLU A 107 7.78 -11.51 -8.29
N MET A 108 6.96 -12.15 -9.12
CA MET A 108 7.33 -12.54 -10.49
C MET A 108 7.53 -11.31 -11.39
N TYR A 109 6.75 -10.23 -11.24
CA TYR A 109 7.07 -8.98 -11.93
C TYR A 109 8.41 -8.37 -11.51
N ARG A 110 8.78 -8.47 -10.22
CA ARG A 110 10.09 -8.00 -9.76
C ARG A 110 11.22 -8.84 -10.32
N LEU A 111 11.08 -10.17 -10.30
CA LEU A 111 12.03 -11.09 -10.93
C LEU A 111 12.18 -10.77 -12.42
N ARG A 112 11.07 -10.62 -13.16
CA ARG A 112 11.08 -10.24 -14.57
C ARG A 112 11.81 -8.92 -14.82
N SER A 113 11.52 -7.89 -14.00
CA SER A 113 12.19 -6.59 -14.11
C SER A 113 13.69 -6.67 -13.81
N TRP A 114 14.09 -7.53 -12.86
CA TRP A 114 15.51 -7.78 -12.58
C TRP A 114 16.20 -8.51 -13.73
N LEU A 115 15.60 -9.59 -14.24
CA LEU A 115 16.13 -10.35 -15.38
C LEU A 115 16.22 -9.49 -16.64
N SER A 116 15.22 -8.67 -16.93
CA SER A 116 15.25 -7.73 -18.06
C SER A 116 16.43 -6.76 -17.96
N TYR A 117 16.74 -6.26 -16.77
CA TYR A 117 17.96 -5.46 -16.58
C TYR A 117 19.24 -6.28 -16.75
N LEU A 118 19.25 -7.54 -16.31
CA LEU A 118 20.41 -8.42 -16.49
C LEU A 118 20.66 -8.75 -17.97
N GLU A 119 19.61 -8.81 -18.79
CA GLU A 119 19.74 -8.94 -20.25
C GLU A 119 20.41 -7.71 -20.86
N ASP A 120 20.02 -6.51 -20.43
CA ASP A 120 20.57 -5.23 -20.93
C ASP A 120 22.08 -5.10 -20.67
N ILE A 121 22.58 -5.70 -19.58
CA ILE A 121 24.00 -5.70 -19.23
C ILE A 121 24.75 -6.97 -19.66
N GLU A 122 24.10 -7.82 -20.48
CA GLU A 122 24.66 -9.06 -21.02
C GLU A 122 25.03 -10.09 -19.94
N ALA A 123 24.40 -10.06 -18.76
CA ALA A 123 24.65 -10.98 -17.66
C ALA A 123 23.85 -12.29 -17.77
N VAL A 124 22.74 -12.28 -18.51
CA VAL A 124 21.89 -13.46 -18.77
C VAL A 124 21.51 -13.53 -20.25
N LYS A 125 21.01 -14.69 -20.69
CA LYS A 125 20.56 -14.90 -22.08
C LYS A 125 19.40 -13.93 -22.43
N PRO A 126 19.42 -13.30 -23.61
CA PRO A 126 18.31 -12.46 -24.07
C PRO A 126 16.97 -13.21 -24.06
N GLY A 127 15.90 -12.54 -23.63
CA GLY A 127 14.55 -13.11 -23.55
C GLY A 127 14.31 -14.06 -22.35
N LEU A 128 15.27 -14.18 -21.42
CA LEU A 128 15.06 -14.98 -20.21
C LEU A 128 13.93 -14.42 -19.34
N SER A 129 13.76 -13.11 -19.28
CA SER A 129 12.71 -12.40 -18.56
C SER A 129 11.29 -12.77 -19.04
N ASP A 130 11.14 -13.11 -20.32
CA ASP A 130 9.86 -13.57 -20.89
C ASP A 130 9.45 -14.95 -20.38
N SER A 131 10.43 -15.76 -19.94
CA SER A 131 10.17 -17.09 -19.36
C SER A 131 9.57 -17.03 -17.94
N VAL A 132 9.55 -15.85 -17.30
CA VAL A 132 9.03 -15.70 -15.94
C VAL A 132 7.53 -15.96 -15.89
N PRO A 133 7.05 -16.97 -15.15
CA PRO A 133 5.63 -17.32 -15.07
C PRO A 133 4.89 -16.35 -14.14
N VAL A 134 4.29 -15.30 -14.72
CA VAL A 134 3.48 -14.34 -13.96
C VAL A 134 2.04 -14.84 -13.87
N PRO A 135 1.50 -15.11 -12.66
CA PRO A 135 0.11 -15.53 -12.51
C PRO A 135 -0.87 -14.45 -12.98
N GLU A 136 -1.94 -14.87 -13.66
CA GLU A 136 -3.11 -14.03 -13.89
C GLU A 136 -3.90 -13.86 -12.58
N LEU A 137 -4.51 -12.69 -12.39
CA LEU A 137 -5.42 -12.46 -11.27
C LEU A 137 -6.85 -12.60 -11.77
N SER A 138 -7.62 -13.45 -11.11
CA SER A 138 -9.07 -13.52 -11.31
C SER A 138 -9.77 -12.28 -10.74
N ALA A 139 -10.99 -12.00 -11.20
CA ALA A 139 -11.81 -10.93 -10.62
C ALA A 139 -12.11 -11.26 -9.15
N GLY A 140 -11.47 -10.53 -8.23
CA GLY A 140 -11.55 -10.76 -6.77
C GLY A 140 -10.21 -11.09 -6.12
N ASP A 141 -9.20 -11.52 -6.89
CA ASP A 141 -7.86 -11.78 -6.35
C ASP A 141 -7.24 -10.48 -5.80
N GLY A 142 -7.16 -10.38 -4.48
CA GLY A 142 -6.58 -9.24 -3.77
C GLY A 142 -7.57 -8.16 -3.33
N VAL A 143 -8.86 -8.33 -3.58
CA VAL A 143 -9.94 -7.59 -2.91
C VAL A 143 -10.24 -8.36 -1.63
N ARG A 144 -9.76 -7.83 -0.50
CA ARG A 144 -10.31 -8.29 0.78
C ARG A 144 -11.66 -7.61 0.92
N ASP A 145 -12.64 -8.31 1.45
CA ASP A 145 -13.85 -7.68 1.98
C ASP A 145 -13.40 -6.79 3.16
N VAL A 146 -13.19 -5.50 2.87
CA VAL A 146 -12.58 -4.54 3.80
C VAL A 146 -13.64 -3.63 4.43
N ASP A 147 -14.93 -3.82 4.13
CA ASP A 147 -15.93 -2.88 4.63
C ASP A 147 -15.97 -2.92 6.16
N LEU A 148 -15.93 -1.73 6.74
CA LEU A 148 -16.14 -1.51 8.16
C LEU A 148 -17.44 -0.72 8.24
N ASP A 149 -18.49 -1.44 8.61
CA ASP A 149 -19.84 -0.91 8.77
C ASP A 149 -19.85 0.46 9.47
N PRO A 150 -20.50 1.50 8.87
CA PRO A 150 -20.53 2.85 9.42
C PRO A 150 -21.02 2.92 10.86
N GLU A 151 -21.95 2.04 11.26
CA GLU A 151 -22.43 2.00 12.64
C GLU A 151 -21.35 1.51 13.61
N ARG A 152 -20.54 0.51 13.22
CA ARG A 152 -19.35 0.12 13.99
C ARG A 152 -18.36 1.27 14.15
N VAL A 153 -18.12 2.05 13.10
CA VAL A 153 -17.24 3.24 13.18
C VAL A 153 -17.80 4.25 14.18
N ARG A 154 -19.10 4.53 14.10
CA ARG A 154 -19.78 5.46 15.01
C ARG A 154 -19.66 5.01 16.46
N LEU A 155 -19.94 3.73 16.74
CA LEU A 155 -19.81 3.16 18.09
C LEU A 155 -18.38 3.24 18.61
N THR A 156 -17.38 2.94 17.78
CA THR A 156 -15.97 3.08 18.18
C THR A 156 -15.63 4.53 18.49
N LEU A 157 -16.00 5.49 17.65
CA LEU A 157 -15.72 6.91 17.91
C LEU A 157 -16.41 7.40 19.19
N SER A 158 -17.69 7.06 19.41
CA SER A 158 -18.40 7.41 20.64
C SER A 158 -17.78 6.80 21.90
N TYR A 159 -17.24 5.57 21.79
CA TYR A 159 -16.50 4.96 22.90
C TYR A 159 -15.21 5.73 23.19
N LEU A 160 -14.42 6.02 22.14
CA LEU A 160 -13.15 6.74 22.29
C LEU A 160 -13.35 8.16 22.81
N GLU A 161 -14.38 8.86 22.34
CA GLU A 161 -14.75 10.18 22.81
C GLU A 161 -15.12 10.17 24.31
N LYS A 162 -15.77 9.11 24.78
CA LYS A 162 -16.19 9.01 26.19
C LYS A 162 -15.09 8.55 27.14
N TYR A 163 -14.26 7.59 26.72
CA TYR A 163 -13.34 6.87 27.62
C TYR A 163 -11.86 7.09 27.31
N GLU A 164 -11.53 7.53 26.09
CA GLU A 164 -10.16 7.71 25.59
C GLU A 164 -9.99 9.14 25.03
N TYR A 165 -10.75 10.10 25.56
CA TYR A 165 -10.83 11.46 25.04
C TYR A 165 -9.44 12.10 24.94
N ALA A 166 -9.22 12.87 23.87
CA ALA A 166 -7.94 13.54 23.56
C ALA A 166 -6.68 12.64 23.67
N THR A 167 -6.81 11.31 23.63
CA THR A 167 -5.63 10.42 23.58
C THR A 167 -5.10 10.28 22.16
N LEU A 168 -3.84 9.85 22.02
CA LEU A 168 -3.27 9.50 20.71
C LEU A 168 -4.15 8.48 19.96
N ALA A 169 -4.76 7.53 20.67
CA ALA A 169 -5.63 6.54 20.05
C ALA A 169 -6.92 7.17 19.49
N HIS A 170 -7.52 8.08 20.24
CA HIS A 170 -8.73 8.81 19.81
C HIS A 170 -8.45 9.69 18.60
N VAL A 171 -7.40 10.52 18.63
CA VAL A 171 -7.02 11.37 17.50
C VAL A 171 -6.66 10.55 16.26
N VAL A 172 -5.96 9.43 16.41
CA VAL A 172 -5.67 8.52 15.29
C VAL A 172 -6.95 8.03 14.61
N TRP A 173 -7.98 7.69 15.39
CA TRP A 173 -9.26 7.25 14.85
C TRP A 173 -10.05 8.38 14.20
N VAL A 174 -10.14 9.54 14.85
CA VAL A 174 -10.78 10.74 14.30
C VAL A 174 -10.15 11.09 12.96
N LEU A 175 -8.83 11.31 12.91
CA LEU A 175 -8.15 11.68 11.67
C LEU A 175 -8.23 10.58 10.60
N GLY A 176 -8.13 9.32 11.00
CA GLY A 176 -8.23 8.17 10.09
C GLY A 176 -9.59 8.08 9.40
N VAL A 177 -10.68 8.30 10.13
CA VAL A 177 -12.05 8.26 9.61
C VAL A 177 -12.41 9.53 8.85
N ARG A 178 -12.01 10.71 9.33
CA ARG A 178 -12.47 12.01 8.78
C ARG A 178 -11.74 12.43 7.51
N THR A 179 -10.48 12.04 7.35
CA THR A 179 -9.66 12.51 6.22
C THR A 179 -9.70 11.58 5.00
N GLY A 180 -9.88 10.28 5.21
CA GLY A 180 -9.71 9.27 4.14
C GLY A 180 -8.27 9.21 3.58
N ARG A 181 -7.30 9.87 4.24
CA ARG A 181 -5.91 9.90 3.83
C ARG A 181 -5.18 8.62 4.24
N ARG A 182 -4.07 8.33 3.56
CA ARG A 182 -3.25 7.15 3.89
C ARG A 182 -2.59 7.36 5.25
N THR A 183 -2.32 6.27 5.98
CA THR A 183 -1.58 6.32 7.25
C THR A 183 -0.27 7.09 7.15
N GLY A 184 0.43 7.02 6.02
CA GLY A 184 1.66 7.78 5.83
C GLY A 184 1.47 9.29 5.79
N CYS A 185 0.30 9.78 5.37
CA CYS A 185 -0.05 11.20 5.42
C CYS A 185 -0.27 11.63 6.87
N LEU A 186 -0.97 10.82 7.68
CA LEU A 186 -1.20 11.13 9.10
C LEU A 186 0.11 11.19 9.91
N VAL A 187 1.07 10.30 9.61
CA VAL A 187 2.42 10.33 10.22
C VAL A 187 3.19 11.60 9.85
N ALA A 188 2.94 12.15 8.65
CA ALA A 188 3.68 13.28 8.13
C ALA A 188 3.25 14.63 8.70
N LEU A 189 2.10 14.70 9.38
CA LEU A 189 1.57 15.94 9.96
C LEU A 189 2.43 16.39 11.14
N ASP A 190 2.76 17.67 11.10
CA ASP A 190 3.37 18.44 12.19
C ASP A 190 2.28 19.27 12.90
N VAL A 191 2.56 19.77 14.10
CA VAL A 191 1.62 20.64 14.84
C VAL A 191 1.23 21.86 14.00
N ASP A 192 2.22 22.48 13.35
CA ASP A 192 2.01 23.65 12.47
C ASP A 192 1.20 23.34 11.20
N ASP A 193 1.04 22.06 10.84
CA ASP A 193 0.21 21.64 9.72
C ASP A 193 -1.29 21.59 10.10
N ALA A 194 -1.63 21.76 11.38
CA ALA A 194 -2.98 21.69 11.91
C ALA A 194 -3.55 23.10 12.17
N HIS A 195 -4.36 23.58 11.24
CA HIS A 195 -5.00 24.90 11.31
C HIS A 195 -6.35 24.77 12.03
N LEU A 196 -6.30 24.71 13.37
CA LEU A 196 -7.43 24.31 14.23
C LEU A 196 -8.30 25.50 14.69
N ASP A 197 -7.69 26.66 14.96
CA ASP A 197 -8.36 27.86 15.46
C ASP A 197 -8.83 28.77 14.32
N THR A 198 -9.69 28.23 13.45
CA THR A 198 -10.28 28.98 12.32
C THR A 198 -11.76 28.66 12.18
N ASP A 199 -12.49 29.46 11.40
CA ASP A 199 -13.91 29.17 11.12
C ASP A 199 -14.11 27.91 10.28
N GLU A 200 -13.12 27.55 9.47
CA GLU A 200 -13.09 26.34 8.64
C GLU A 200 -11.79 25.56 8.91
N PRO A 201 -11.71 24.80 10.02
CA PRO A 201 -10.50 24.10 10.39
C PRO A 201 -10.05 23.09 9.33
N TYR A 202 -8.73 22.98 9.13
CA TYR A 202 -8.17 22.07 8.13
C TYR A 202 -6.79 21.56 8.51
N LEU A 203 -6.40 20.47 7.83
CA LEU A 203 -5.06 19.88 7.93
C LEU A 203 -4.33 20.07 6.60
N GLU A 204 -3.07 20.49 6.67
CA GLU A 204 -2.21 20.71 5.51
C GLU A 204 -1.21 19.55 5.35
N PHE A 205 -1.28 18.85 4.21
CA PHE A 205 -0.36 17.75 3.94
C PHE A 205 0.81 18.20 3.09
N HIS A 206 2.03 17.98 3.58
CA HIS A 206 3.27 18.33 2.88
C HIS A 206 4.10 17.13 2.49
N HIS A 207 4.81 17.25 1.36
CA HIS A 207 5.76 16.24 0.91
C HIS A 207 7.18 16.66 1.31
N ARG A 208 7.72 16.08 2.38
CA ARG A 208 9.05 16.39 2.94
C ARG A 208 9.96 15.15 2.94
N PRO A 209 10.36 14.60 1.77
CA PRO A 209 11.13 13.36 1.69
C PRO A 209 12.51 13.50 2.32
N ASP A 210 13.16 14.65 2.15
CA ASP A 210 14.50 14.94 2.69
C ASP A 210 14.50 15.09 4.22
N GLN A 211 13.32 15.27 4.81
CA GLN A 211 13.10 15.36 6.26
C GLN A 211 12.39 14.10 6.80
N GLY A 212 12.39 12.99 6.05
CA GLY A 212 11.87 11.70 6.51
C GLY A 212 10.36 11.48 6.39
N THR A 213 9.57 12.47 5.96
CA THR A 213 8.09 12.34 5.80
C THR A 213 7.64 12.51 4.36
N ARG A 214 7.72 11.41 3.60
CA ARG A 214 7.28 11.33 2.20
C ARG A 214 5.80 10.96 2.05
N LEU A 215 5.09 11.70 1.19
CA LEU A 215 3.79 11.33 0.65
C LEU A 215 3.89 10.38 -0.57
N LYS A 216 2.90 9.48 -0.72
CA LYS A 216 2.96 8.38 -1.71
C LYS A 216 3.11 8.87 -3.15
N ASN A 217 2.34 9.88 -3.56
CA ASN A 217 2.37 10.41 -4.92
C ASN A 217 3.16 11.72 -5.03
N GLY A 218 4.12 11.95 -4.14
CA GLY A 218 4.95 13.15 -4.20
C GLY A 218 4.20 14.41 -3.77
N THR A 219 4.57 15.53 -4.38
CA THR A 219 3.90 16.83 -4.25
C THR A 219 2.45 16.81 -4.72
N LYS A 220 2.06 15.91 -5.63
CA LYS A 220 0.66 15.75 -6.06
C LYS A 220 -0.26 15.29 -4.92
N SER A 221 0.29 14.73 -3.85
CA SER A 221 -0.47 14.35 -2.65
C SER A 221 -0.59 15.49 -1.63
N ALA A 222 0.09 16.63 -1.85
CA ALA A 222 0.03 17.76 -0.95
C ALA A 222 -1.33 18.49 -1.08
N GLY A 223 -1.74 19.19 -0.02
CA GLY A 223 -2.97 20.00 -0.04
C GLY A 223 -3.75 19.95 1.26
N HIS A 224 -4.93 20.59 1.25
CA HIS A 224 -5.76 20.80 2.43
C HIS A 224 -6.87 19.77 2.55
N VAL A 225 -7.17 19.37 3.79
CA VAL A 225 -8.35 18.57 4.11
C VAL A 225 -9.08 19.24 5.25
N ALA A 226 -10.25 19.81 4.94
CA ALA A 226 -11.15 20.38 5.94
C ALA A 226 -11.62 19.29 6.93
N ILE A 227 -11.65 19.67 8.21
CA ILE A 227 -12.17 18.88 9.32
C ILE A 227 -13.26 19.68 10.05
N SER A 228 -14.11 19.02 10.82
CA SER A 228 -15.17 19.73 11.55
C SER A 228 -14.59 20.48 12.76
N LYS A 229 -15.29 21.52 13.26
CA LYS A 229 -14.90 22.22 14.48
C LYS A 229 -14.76 21.28 15.69
N GLY A 230 -15.64 20.28 15.82
CA GLY A 230 -15.54 19.28 16.88
C GLY A 230 -14.34 18.33 16.72
N ASP A 231 -14.00 17.93 15.49
CA ASP A 231 -12.77 17.16 15.26
C ASP A 231 -11.52 18.01 15.56
N ALA A 232 -11.56 19.31 15.25
CA ALA A 232 -10.47 20.24 15.54
C ALA A 232 -10.27 20.44 17.05
N GLU A 233 -11.35 20.59 17.82
CA GLU A 233 -11.33 20.68 19.28
C GLU A 233 -10.66 19.44 19.91
N VAL A 234 -11.02 18.23 19.44
CA VAL A 234 -10.36 16.99 19.90
C VAL A 234 -8.86 16.99 19.63
N VAL A 235 -8.42 17.55 18.49
CA VAL A 235 -7.00 17.64 18.14
C VAL A 235 -6.31 18.70 19.01
N THR A 236 -6.93 19.86 19.22
CA THR A 236 -6.41 20.91 20.11
C THR A 236 -6.20 20.37 21.52
N ASP A 237 -7.20 19.74 22.10
CA ASP A 237 -7.13 19.17 23.45
C ASP A 237 -6.04 18.10 23.56
N TYR A 238 -5.85 17.29 22.51
CA TYR A 238 -4.74 16.34 22.46
C TYR A 238 -3.38 17.05 22.47
N ILE A 239 -3.20 18.09 21.66
CA ILE A 239 -1.94 18.86 21.59
C ILE A 239 -1.63 19.50 22.95
N GLU A 240 -2.63 20.08 23.60
CA GLU A 240 -2.46 20.82 24.85
C GLU A 240 -2.27 19.93 26.09
N THR A 241 -2.87 18.73 26.11
CA THR A 241 -2.94 17.92 27.34
C THR A 241 -2.14 16.63 27.29
N THR A 242 -2.13 15.93 26.15
CA THR A 242 -1.74 14.51 26.09
C THR A 242 -0.57 14.27 25.15
N ARG A 243 -0.42 15.10 24.11
CA ARG A 243 0.72 15.04 23.19
C ARG A 243 2.00 15.28 23.99
N PRO A 244 2.99 14.38 23.92
CA PRO A 244 4.28 14.61 24.55
C PRO A 244 5.02 15.74 23.82
N ASP A 245 5.68 16.60 24.58
CA ASP A 245 6.57 17.65 24.07
C ASP A 245 7.86 17.03 23.53
N VAL A 246 7.87 16.70 22.23
CA VAL A 246 8.99 16.04 21.54
C VAL A 246 9.12 16.55 20.11
N THR A 247 10.36 16.57 19.63
CA THR A 247 10.71 16.80 18.23
C THR A 247 11.21 15.52 17.56
N ASP A 248 11.24 15.51 16.21
CA ASP A 248 11.92 14.47 15.44
C ASP A 248 13.37 14.82 15.11
N ASP A 249 14.09 13.91 14.43
CA ASP A 249 15.52 14.08 14.07
C ASP A 249 15.79 15.28 13.14
N CYS A 250 14.73 15.95 12.65
CA CYS A 250 14.81 17.16 11.82
C CYS A 250 14.29 18.40 12.56
N ASP A 251 14.23 18.38 13.89
CA ASP A 251 13.74 19.45 14.77
C ASP A 251 12.29 19.87 14.51
N ARG A 252 11.46 18.98 13.96
CA ARG A 252 10.03 19.25 13.75
C ARG A 252 9.19 18.69 14.86
N GLU A 253 8.06 19.33 15.10
CA GLU A 253 7.07 18.92 16.09
C GLU A 253 5.98 18.04 15.45
N PRO A 254 6.09 16.69 15.50
CA PRO A 254 5.08 15.82 14.94
C PRO A 254 3.73 16.02 15.63
N LEU A 255 2.64 16.13 14.86
CA LEU A 255 1.29 16.20 15.41
C LEU A 255 1.02 14.93 16.22
N LEU A 256 1.14 13.76 15.59
CA LEU A 256 0.97 12.47 16.24
C LEU A 256 2.32 11.99 16.81
N ALA A 257 2.46 12.10 18.12
CA ALA A 257 3.72 11.85 18.81
C ALA A 257 3.60 10.80 19.94
N THR A 258 4.72 10.13 20.19
CA THR A 258 4.95 9.27 21.36
C THR A 258 6.11 9.84 22.17
N ARG A 259 6.38 9.29 23.37
CA ARG A 259 7.56 9.70 24.16
C ARG A 259 8.91 9.48 23.45
N HIS A 260 8.92 8.75 22.35
CA HIS A 260 10.08 8.48 21.51
C HIS A 260 10.10 9.32 20.21
N GLY A 261 9.30 10.39 20.13
CA GLY A 261 9.16 11.21 18.93
C GLY A 261 7.97 10.81 18.05
N ARG A 262 8.06 11.13 16.75
CA ARG A 262 7.00 10.93 15.75
C ARG A 262 6.46 9.50 15.73
N VAL A 263 5.14 9.36 15.65
CA VAL A 263 4.50 8.04 15.65
C VAL A 263 4.89 7.21 14.43
N SER A 264 5.12 5.91 14.63
CA SER A 264 5.37 4.98 13.52
C SER A 264 4.05 4.55 12.84
N LYS A 265 4.13 4.13 11.57
CA LYS A 265 2.98 3.54 10.84
C LYS A 265 2.44 2.28 11.53
N SER A 266 3.29 1.49 12.19
CA SER A 266 2.89 0.31 12.95
C SER A 266 2.14 0.68 14.23
N THR A 267 2.50 1.77 14.90
CA THR A 267 1.79 2.26 16.09
C THR A 267 0.37 2.72 15.73
N ILE A 268 0.19 3.54 14.68
CA ILE A 268 -1.16 3.89 14.18
C ILE A 268 -1.97 2.64 13.85
N ARG A 269 -1.36 1.69 13.15
CA ARG A 269 -2.01 0.42 12.80
C ARG A 269 -2.45 -0.36 14.04
N ARG A 270 -1.65 -0.37 15.11
CA ARG A 270 -1.98 -1.06 16.36
C ARG A 270 -3.21 -0.46 17.03
N TYR A 271 -3.34 0.87 17.10
CA TYR A 271 -4.55 1.51 17.64
C TYR A 271 -5.80 1.25 16.79
N ILE A 272 -5.67 1.23 15.47
CA ILE A 272 -6.80 0.89 14.58
C ILE A 272 -7.20 -0.58 14.76
N TYR A 273 -6.25 -1.51 14.85
CA TYR A 273 -6.56 -2.91 15.15
C TYR A 273 -7.20 -3.11 16.51
N GLN A 274 -6.74 -2.35 17.52
CA GLN A 274 -7.25 -2.44 18.88
C GLN A 274 -8.74 -2.10 18.92
N TRP A 275 -9.11 -0.91 18.47
CA TRP A 275 -10.44 -0.35 18.69
C TRP A 275 -11.47 -0.72 17.63
N SER A 276 -11.05 -1.37 16.54
CA SER A 276 -11.97 -1.93 15.55
C SER A 276 -12.64 -3.23 16.02
N ARG A 277 -12.14 -3.85 17.10
CA ARG A 277 -12.70 -5.06 17.68
C ARG A 277 -13.97 -4.70 18.49
N PRO A 278 -15.16 -5.23 18.16
CA PRO A 278 -16.40 -4.84 18.84
C PRO A 278 -16.42 -5.14 20.35
N CYS A 279 -15.79 -6.23 20.78
CA CYS A 279 -15.78 -6.61 22.19
C CYS A 279 -15.03 -5.63 23.09
N VAL A 280 -14.01 -4.91 22.58
CA VAL A 280 -13.24 -3.97 23.42
C VAL A 280 -13.96 -2.65 23.67
N ILE A 281 -15.01 -2.37 22.90
CA ILE A 281 -15.90 -1.22 23.10
C ILE A 281 -17.24 -1.62 23.74
N GLY A 282 -17.34 -2.87 24.25
CA GLY A 282 -18.54 -3.38 24.92
C GLY A 282 -19.68 -3.82 23.99
N ALA A 283 -19.46 -3.91 22.68
CA ALA A 283 -20.48 -4.31 21.70
C ALA A 283 -20.62 -5.84 21.51
N GLY A 284 -20.08 -6.64 22.44
CA GLY A 284 -20.05 -8.09 22.35
C GLY A 284 -19.09 -8.63 21.28
N CYS A 285 -18.95 -9.96 21.23
CA CYS A 285 -18.11 -10.63 20.23
C CYS A 285 -18.99 -11.17 19.09
N PRO A 286 -18.81 -10.74 17.84
CA PRO A 286 -19.61 -11.23 16.71
C PRO A 286 -19.21 -12.64 16.24
N HIS A 287 -18.27 -13.29 16.93
CA HIS A 287 -17.76 -14.63 16.62
C HIS A 287 -18.11 -15.63 17.72
N ASP A 288 -19.02 -15.27 18.63
CA ASP A 288 -19.42 -16.07 19.80
C ASP A 288 -18.24 -16.55 20.66
N ARG A 289 -17.15 -15.75 20.69
CA ARG A 289 -15.99 -16.00 21.56
C ARG A 289 -16.11 -15.20 22.84
N ASP A 290 -15.80 -15.84 23.95
CA ASP A 290 -15.63 -15.18 25.24
C ASP A 290 -14.39 -14.24 25.20
N PRO A 291 -14.55 -12.93 25.48
CA PRO A 291 -13.43 -12.00 25.52
C PRO A 291 -12.34 -12.37 26.53
N ASP A 292 -12.67 -12.99 27.67
CA ASP A 292 -11.71 -13.25 28.75
C ASP A 292 -10.72 -14.35 28.39
N SER A 293 -11.16 -15.34 27.61
CA SER A 293 -10.31 -16.41 27.07
C SER A 293 -9.72 -16.10 25.69
N CYS A 294 -10.09 -14.99 25.05
CA CYS A 294 -9.65 -14.64 23.71
C CYS A 294 -8.31 -13.86 23.72
N SER A 295 -7.23 -14.48 23.26
CA SER A 295 -5.91 -13.82 23.15
C SER A 295 -5.94 -12.50 22.36
N ALA A 296 -6.77 -12.45 21.31
CA ALA A 296 -6.96 -11.27 20.48
C ALA A 296 -7.88 -10.22 21.11
N ALA A 297 -8.51 -10.47 22.25
CA ALA A 297 -9.20 -9.46 23.07
C ALA A 297 -8.27 -8.98 24.20
N GLN A 298 -7.57 -9.93 24.86
CA GLN A 298 -6.72 -9.69 26.02
C GLN A 298 -5.41 -8.94 25.72
N SER A 299 -4.90 -9.00 24.49
CA SER A 299 -3.63 -8.34 24.12
C SER A 299 -3.76 -7.49 22.86
N MET A 300 -3.19 -6.28 22.91
CA MET A 300 -3.06 -5.41 21.73
C MET A 300 -2.15 -6.03 20.66
N ASP A 301 -1.12 -6.78 21.04
CA ASP A 301 -0.17 -7.38 20.08
C ASP A 301 -0.80 -8.53 19.30
N HIS A 302 -1.89 -9.09 19.83
CA HIS A 302 -2.70 -10.09 19.15
C HIS A 302 -3.98 -9.53 18.52
N ALA A 303 -4.21 -8.22 18.60
CA ALA A 303 -5.41 -7.59 18.03
C ALA A 303 -5.61 -7.92 16.54
N SER A 304 -4.51 -7.93 15.78
CA SER A 304 -4.52 -8.26 14.33
C SER A 304 -4.96 -9.70 14.01
N LYS A 305 -4.97 -10.61 15.00
CA LYS A 305 -5.44 -11.99 14.85
C LYS A 305 -6.96 -12.11 14.95
N CYS A 306 -7.67 -11.07 15.40
CA CYS A 306 -9.13 -11.08 15.46
C CYS A 306 -9.73 -10.92 14.05
N PRO A 307 -10.69 -11.77 13.62
CA PRO A 307 -11.32 -11.63 12.31
C PRO A 307 -12.14 -10.34 12.14
N SER A 308 -12.59 -9.74 13.24
CA SER A 308 -13.27 -8.43 13.23
C SER A 308 -12.32 -7.24 13.28
N SER A 309 -11.02 -7.46 13.51
CA SER A 309 -10.04 -6.38 13.46
C SER A 309 -9.91 -5.87 12.02
N ARG A 310 -9.72 -4.56 11.89
CA ARG A 310 -9.66 -3.88 10.59
C ARG A 310 -8.38 -3.07 10.48
N SER A 311 -7.80 -3.08 9.28
CA SER A 311 -6.58 -2.33 9.01
C SER A 311 -6.89 -0.85 8.78
N PRO A 312 -5.88 0.04 8.81
CA PRO A 312 -6.07 1.45 8.44
C PRO A 312 -6.65 1.63 7.02
N HIS A 313 -6.39 0.68 6.12
CA HIS A 313 -6.97 0.69 4.78
C HIS A 313 -8.50 0.53 4.81
N ALA A 314 -9.05 -0.19 5.79
CA ALA A 314 -10.49 -0.36 5.97
C ALA A 314 -11.20 0.96 6.27
N LEU A 315 -10.60 1.83 7.09
CA LEU A 315 -11.17 3.14 7.41
C LEU A 315 -11.25 4.01 6.15
N LYS A 316 -10.15 4.07 5.38
CA LYS A 316 -10.13 4.75 4.08
C LYS A 316 -11.15 4.16 3.11
N HIS A 317 -11.28 2.84 3.10
CA HIS A 317 -12.21 2.15 2.24
C HIS A 317 -13.66 2.50 2.57
N GLY A 318 -14.06 2.32 3.82
CA GLY A 318 -15.39 2.71 4.31
C GLY A 318 -15.69 4.20 4.08
N PHE A 319 -14.72 5.10 4.27
CA PHE A 319 -14.89 6.53 3.97
C PHE A 319 -15.26 6.78 2.50
N ILE A 320 -14.51 6.18 1.57
CA ILE A 320 -14.76 6.35 0.13
C ILE A 320 -16.08 5.69 -0.26
N THR A 321 -16.32 4.45 0.16
CA THR A 321 -17.56 3.71 -0.12
C THR A 321 -18.78 4.49 0.38
N GLU A 322 -18.76 4.97 1.61
CA GLU A 322 -19.87 5.73 2.18
C GLU A 322 -20.04 7.09 1.50
N GLY A 323 -18.95 7.76 1.14
CA GLY A 323 -18.99 8.97 0.31
C GLY A 323 -19.70 8.72 -1.03
N ARG A 324 -19.41 7.58 -1.67
CA ARG A 324 -20.07 7.14 -2.90
C ARG A 324 -21.56 6.82 -2.68
N ARG A 325 -21.91 6.11 -1.61
CA ARG A 325 -23.32 5.83 -1.21
C ARG A 325 -24.11 7.13 -0.97
N ARG A 326 -23.44 8.18 -0.48
CA ARG A 326 -24.01 9.53 -0.29
C ARG A 326 -24.03 10.37 -1.56
N GLY A 327 -23.44 9.89 -2.65
CA GLY A 327 -23.42 10.56 -3.95
C GLY A 327 -22.36 11.65 -4.09
N ILE A 328 -21.33 11.66 -3.23
CA ILE A 328 -20.20 12.57 -3.39
C ILE A 328 -19.52 12.30 -4.75
N PRO A 329 -19.27 13.34 -5.56
CA PRO A 329 -18.55 13.21 -6.83
C PRO A 329 -17.17 12.54 -6.69
N LEU A 330 -16.76 11.82 -7.74
CA LEU A 330 -15.52 11.02 -7.71
C LEU A 330 -14.27 11.89 -7.65
N ASP A 331 -14.26 13.02 -8.35
CA ASP A 331 -13.21 14.03 -8.35
C ASP A 331 -13.02 14.60 -6.93
N VAL A 332 -14.10 14.95 -6.23
CA VAL A 332 -14.05 15.42 -4.83
C VAL A 332 -13.44 14.36 -3.90
N LEU A 333 -13.85 13.10 -4.02
CA LEU A 333 -13.26 12.00 -3.23
C LEU A 333 -11.80 11.72 -3.63
N SER A 334 -11.50 11.83 -4.92
CA SER A 334 -10.17 11.59 -5.48
C SER A 334 -9.16 12.59 -4.93
N GLU A 335 -9.49 13.88 -4.99
CA GLU A 335 -8.67 14.97 -4.44
C GLU A 335 -8.56 14.86 -2.91
N ARG A 336 -9.69 14.71 -2.21
CA ARG A 336 -9.70 14.63 -0.74
C ARG A 336 -8.88 13.45 -0.22
N CYS A 337 -8.99 12.27 -0.83
CA CYS A 337 -8.36 11.05 -0.35
C CYS A 337 -7.00 10.74 -1.03
N ASP A 338 -6.54 11.56 -1.98
CA ASP A 338 -5.32 11.34 -2.76
C ASP A 338 -5.30 9.96 -3.44
N VAL A 339 -6.31 9.69 -4.25
CA VAL A 339 -6.49 8.41 -4.96
C VAL A 339 -7.19 8.63 -6.29
N SER A 340 -6.67 8.08 -7.39
CA SER A 340 -7.29 8.30 -8.70
C SER A 340 -8.70 7.71 -8.77
N GLU A 341 -9.56 8.33 -9.57
CA GLU A 341 -10.93 7.86 -9.79
C GLU A 341 -11.00 6.40 -10.24
N ASP A 342 -10.10 5.99 -11.14
CA ASP A 342 -10.03 4.60 -11.61
C ASP A 342 -9.69 3.63 -10.48
N THR A 343 -8.83 4.03 -9.55
CA THR A 343 -8.52 3.24 -8.36
C THR A 343 -9.74 3.17 -7.44
N ILE A 344 -10.50 4.27 -7.29
CA ILE A 344 -11.75 4.29 -6.52
C ILE A 344 -12.72 3.27 -7.11
N ARG A 345 -13.02 3.35 -8.42
CA ARG A 345 -13.96 2.45 -9.10
C ARG A 345 -13.59 0.98 -8.97
N LYS A 346 -12.29 0.65 -9.05
CA LYS A 346 -11.82 -0.75 -9.07
C LYS A 346 -11.64 -1.38 -7.69
N HIS A 347 -11.32 -0.58 -6.68
CA HIS A 347 -10.79 -1.10 -5.40
C HIS A 347 -11.44 -0.52 -4.15
N TYR A 348 -12.32 0.47 -4.29
CA TYR A 348 -12.99 1.12 -3.17
C TYR A 348 -14.51 1.19 -3.33
N ASP A 349 -15.01 1.39 -4.54
CA ASP A 349 -16.44 1.59 -4.78
C ASP A 349 -17.22 0.26 -4.72
N GLU A 350 -17.77 -0.06 -3.55
CA GLU A 350 -18.67 -1.21 -3.34
C GLU A 350 -20.14 -0.88 -3.62
N THR A 351 -20.45 0.30 -4.20
CA THR A 351 -21.85 0.66 -4.47
C THR A 351 -22.45 -0.16 -5.60
N THR A 352 -23.69 -0.58 -5.40
CA THR A 352 -24.55 -1.15 -6.44
C THR A 352 -25.09 -0.05 -7.37
N GLU A 353 -25.52 -0.42 -8.58
CA GLU A 353 -26.17 0.54 -9.49
C GLU A 353 -27.43 1.18 -8.87
N GLU A 354 -28.19 0.41 -8.07
CA GLU A 354 -29.36 0.93 -7.37
C GLU A 354 -29.00 1.99 -6.34
N GLU A 355 -27.97 1.76 -5.53
CA GLU A 355 -27.48 2.76 -4.56
C GLU A 355 -27.02 4.03 -5.27
N ARG A 356 -26.29 3.90 -6.38
CA ARG A 356 -25.87 5.04 -7.20
C ARG A 356 -27.06 5.82 -7.76
N CYS A 357 -28.08 5.11 -8.25
CA CYS A 357 -29.31 5.72 -8.76
C CYS A 357 -30.05 6.50 -7.65
N ARG A 358 -30.23 5.88 -6.47
CA ARG A 358 -30.86 6.52 -5.31
C ARG A 358 -30.06 7.74 -4.84
N ALA A 359 -28.72 7.65 -4.83
CA ALA A 359 -27.86 8.77 -4.46
C ALA A 359 -28.00 9.96 -5.41
N ARG A 360 -27.96 9.72 -6.73
CA ARG A 360 -28.19 10.76 -7.75
C ARG A 360 -29.56 11.40 -7.59
N ARG A 361 -30.60 10.58 -7.41
CA ARG A 361 -31.97 11.08 -7.18
C ARG A 361 -32.05 11.98 -5.96
N ARG A 362 -31.49 11.59 -4.81
CA ARG A 362 -31.49 12.44 -3.60
C ARG A 362 -30.79 13.79 -3.81
N ILE A 363 -29.70 13.81 -4.57
CA ILE A 363 -28.98 15.06 -4.88
C ILE A 363 -29.83 15.95 -5.78
N LEU A 364 -30.38 15.38 -6.86
CA LEU A 364 -31.24 16.09 -7.79
C LEU A 364 -32.48 16.64 -7.09
N ASP A 365 -33.16 15.82 -6.28
CA ASP A 365 -34.33 16.23 -5.49
C ASP A 365 -33.98 17.39 -4.53
N ARG A 366 -32.84 17.32 -3.81
CA ARG A 366 -32.38 18.42 -2.94
C ARG A 366 -32.12 19.72 -3.71
N VAL A 367 -31.42 19.63 -4.84
CA VAL A 367 -31.13 20.80 -5.68
C VAL A 367 -32.42 21.39 -6.25
N ALA A 368 -33.36 20.55 -6.69
CA ALA A 368 -34.66 20.99 -7.17
C ALA A 368 -35.47 21.70 -6.09
N ASP A 369 -35.49 21.19 -4.86
CA ASP A 369 -36.17 21.81 -3.73
C ASP A 369 -35.57 23.19 -3.40
N GLU A 370 -34.24 23.31 -3.43
CA GLU A 370 -33.54 24.59 -3.24
C GLU A 370 -33.77 25.57 -4.41
N SER A 371 -34.04 25.07 -5.61
CA SER A 371 -34.22 25.86 -6.85
C SER A 371 -35.69 26.13 -7.20
N GLY A 372 -36.65 25.74 -6.36
CA GLY A 372 -38.08 25.95 -6.63
C GLY A 372 -38.66 25.07 -7.75
N GLY A 373 -38.07 23.89 -7.98
CA GLY A 373 -38.60 22.86 -8.88
C GLY A 373 -38.14 22.93 -10.34
N GLY A 374 -37.27 23.89 -10.69
CA GLY A 374 -36.66 24.02 -12.02
C GLY A 374 -35.15 23.76 -11.98
N TYR A 375 -34.63 23.08 -13.01
CA TYR A 375 -33.18 23.02 -13.29
C TYR A 375 -32.75 24.09 -14.31
N LEU A 376 -33.66 25.00 -14.67
CA LEU A 376 -33.51 26.10 -15.62
C LEU A 376 -34.19 27.36 -15.10
#